data_AF-A0A6G3TWK6-F1
#
_entry.id   AF-A0A6G3TWK6-F1
#
_cell.length_a   1.000
_cell.length_b   1.000
_cell.length_c   1.000
_cell.angle_alpha   90.00
_cell.angle_beta   90.00
_cell.angle_gamma   90.00
#
_symmetry.space_group_name_H-M   'P 1'
#
loop_
_entity.id
_entity.type
_entity.pdbx_description
1 polymer ?
#
loop_
_entity_poly.entity_id
_entity_poly.type
_entity_poly.pdbx_seq_one_letter_code
_entity_poly.pdbx_strand_id
1 'polypeptide(L)'
;MAVQEARQGGVDPGAHEGGCTCGDCPHGAREGHRRAVAAFLLRRDEFAAGQGLPAAVAHSASASRQWVSEELTQAAELVAERSRAEGTAWLARLWQRTAVTVWAGVVALLLV
;
A
#
# COMPACT_ATOMS: atom_id res chain seq x y z
N MET A 1 1.74 -44.73 17.09
CA MET A 1 2.80 -44.58 18.12
C MET A 1 4.07 -44.09 17.42
N ALA A 2 4.77 -43.12 18.02
CA ALA A 2 5.93 -42.32 17.56
C ALA A 2 5.59 -41.18 16.57
N VAL A 3 5.28 -39.95 16.99
CA VAL A 3 6.04 -38.90 17.74
C VAL A 3 6.97 -38.08 16.82
N GLN A 4 6.78 -36.75 16.95
CA GLN A 4 7.50 -35.59 16.40
C GLN A 4 9.02 -35.77 16.25
N GLU A 5 9.62 -35.04 15.32
CA GLU A 5 10.55 -33.93 15.68
C GLU A 5 10.58 -32.87 14.57
N ALA A 6 10.00 -31.72 14.90
CA ALA A 6 10.24 -30.47 14.22
C ALA A 6 11.62 -29.96 14.63
N ARG A 7 12.53 -29.79 13.66
CA ARG A 7 13.68 -28.89 13.77
C ARG A 7 13.89 -28.15 12.46
N GLN A 8 13.07 -27.13 12.25
CA GLN A 8 13.43 -26.00 11.40
C GLN A 8 14.43 -25.15 12.20
N GLY A 9 15.71 -25.47 12.03
CA GLY A 9 16.81 -24.66 12.55
C GLY A 9 17.18 -23.58 11.55
N GLY A 10 17.12 -22.32 12.01
CA GLY A 10 17.89 -21.21 11.46
C GLY A 10 17.27 -20.47 10.27
N VAL A 11 16.25 -19.65 10.52
CA VAL A 11 16.05 -18.47 9.66
C VAL A 11 16.93 -17.37 10.25
N ASP A 12 18.02 -17.08 9.56
CA ASP A 12 18.82 -15.87 9.74
C ASP A 12 17.91 -14.65 9.89
N PRO A 13 18.15 -13.73 10.84
CA PRO A 13 17.60 -12.38 10.79
C PRO A 13 18.36 -11.57 9.73
N GLY A 14 18.37 -12.08 8.50
CA GLY A 14 18.95 -11.44 7.34
C GLY A 14 18.12 -10.20 7.02
N ALA A 15 18.76 -9.04 7.13
CA ALA A 15 18.25 -7.76 6.71
C ALA A 15 17.58 -7.86 5.33
N HIS A 16 16.28 -7.55 5.29
CA HIS A 16 15.51 -7.50 4.03
C HIS A 16 15.99 -6.32 3.18
N GLU A 17 16.96 -6.56 2.30
CA GLU A 17 17.50 -5.57 1.34
C GLU A 17 16.58 -5.37 0.10
N GLY A 18 15.39 -5.95 0.11
CA GLY A 18 14.36 -5.72 -0.91
C GLY A 18 13.01 -5.62 -0.23
N GLY A 19 12.36 -4.47 -0.35
CA GLY A 19 11.13 -4.13 0.35
C GLY A 19 10.14 -5.29 0.43
N CYS A 20 9.64 -5.54 1.64
CA CYS A 20 8.67 -6.60 1.92
C CYS A 20 7.54 -6.64 0.86
N THR A 21 7.44 -7.77 0.17
CA THR A 21 6.34 -8.12 -0.73
C THR A 21 5.17 -8.79 0.01
N CYS A 22 5.32 -8.98 1.32
CA CYS A 22 4.29 -9.47 2.22
C CYS A 22 3.09 -8.50 2.25
N GLY A 23 2.04 -8.84 1.50
CA GLY A 23 0.83 -8.03 1.32
C GLY A 23 0.11 -7.65 2.62
N ASP A 24 0.39 -8.36 3.72
CA ASP A 24 -0.24 -8.16 5.03
C ASP A 24 0.67 -7.60 6.12
N CYS A 25 1.90 -7.20 5.78
CA CYS A 25 2.80 -6.56 6.76
C CYS A 25 2.74 -5.02 6.65
N PRO A 26 2.80 -4.28 7.77
CA PRO A 26 2.64 -2.82 7.79
C PRO A 26 3.73 -2.08 7.01
N HIS A 27 4.94 -2.64 6.95
CA HIS A 27 6.01 -2.11 6.10
C HIS A 27 5.74 -2.39 4.61
N GLY A 28 5.20 -3.56 4.28
CA GLY A 28 4.88 -3.97 2.91
C GLY A 28 3.69 -3.19 2.32
N ALA A 29 2.67 -2.91 3.13
CA ALA A 29 1.53 -2.07 2.74
C ALA A 29 1.96 -0.61 2.51
N ARG A 30 2.72 -0.01 3.44
CA ARG A 30 3.26 1.35 3.24
C ARG A 30 4.16 1.45 2.01
N GLU A 31 4.99 0.43 1.78
CA GLU A 31 5.88 0.39 0.63
C GLU A 31 5.12 0.15 -0.68
N GLY A 32 4.05 -0.64 -0.64
CA GLY A 32 3.12 -0.83 -1.75
C GLY A 32 2.42 0.49 -2.13
N HIS A 33 1.86 1.20 -1.16
CA HIS A 33 1.26 2.52 -1.35
C HIS A 33 2.27 3.52 -1.91
N ARG A 34 3.49 3.59 -1.35
CA ARG A 34 4.55 4.48 -1.83
C ARG A 34 4.92 4.18 -3.29
N ARG A 35 5.06 2.90 -3.65
CA ARG A 35 5.33 2.50 -5.05
C ARG A 35 4.19 2.88 -5.99
N ALA A 36 2.94 2.69 -5.57
CA ALA A 36 1.78 3.08 -6.36
C ALA A 36 1.71 4.60 -6.59
N VAL A 37 1.98 5.40 -5.55
CA VAL A 37 2.07 6.86 -5.64
C VAL A 37 3.23 7.30 -6.52
N ALA A 38 4.41 6.66 -6.39
CA ALA A 38 5.57 6.97 -7.23
C ALA A 38 5.28 6.69 -8.72
N ALA A 39 4.62 5.58 -9.03
CA ALA A 39 4.20 5.26 -10.40
C ALA A 39 3.20 6.28 -10.96
N PHE A 40 2.24 6.73 -10.13
CA PHE A 40 1.30 7.78 -10.51
C PHE A 40 2.01 9.11 -10.82
N LEU A 41 2.96 9.53 -9.96
CA LEU A 41 3.73 10.75 -10.18
C LEU A 41 4.58 10.67 -11.44
N LEU A 42 5.21 9.53 -11.71
CA LEU A 42 5.98 9.31 -12.93
C LEU A 42 5.11 9.46 -14.19
N ARG A 43 3.91 8.87 -14.20
CA ARG A 43 2.95 9.01 -15.31
C ARG A 43 2.50 10.46 -15.53
N ARG A 44 2.23 11.19 -14.44
CA ARG A 44 1.90 12.63 -14.51
C ARG A 44 3.05 13.43 -15.12
N ASP A 45 4.28 13.14 -14.70
CA ASP A 45 5.46 13.86 -15.16
C ASP A 45 5.78 13.52 -16.63
N GLU A 46 5.53 12.29 -17.08
CA GLU A 46 5.56 11.90 -18.50
C GLU A 46 4.59 12.75 -19.34
N PHE A 47 3.33 12.88 -18.90
CA PHE A 47 2.35 13.72 -19.58
C PHE A 47 2.72 15.20 -19.56
N ALA A 48 3.30 15.69 -18.45
CA ALA A 48 3.79 17.07 -18.36
C ALA A 48 4.98 17.33 -19.29
N ALA A 49 5.82 16.33 -19.54
CA ALA A 49 6.89 16.37 -20.54
C ALA A 49 6.39 16.21 -21.98
N GLY A 50 5.07 16.05 -22.19
CA GLY A 50 4.46 15.85 -23.50
C GLY A 50 4.65 14.45 -24.08
N GLN A 51 5.04 13.47 -23.25
CA GLN A 51 5.20 12.07 -23.65
C GLN A 51 3.97 11.25 -23.27
N GLY A 52 3.72 10.16 -24.02
CA GLY A 52 2.63 9.22 -23.73
C GLY A 52 1.24 9.64 -24.24
N LEU A 53 1.10 10.78 -24.92
CA LEU A 53 -0.17 11.18 -25.55
C LEU A 53 -0.38 10.47 -26.89
N PRO A 54 -1.59 9.93 -27.17
CA PRO A 54 -1.94 9.42 -28.49
C PRO A 54 -1.87 10.51 -29.56
N ALA A 55 -1.33 10.18 -30.74
CA ALA A 55 -1.27 11.11 -31.87
C ALA A 55 -2.64 11.67 -32.26
N ALA A 56 -3.71 10.87 -32.06
CA ALA A 56 -5.09 11.26 -32.31
C ALA A 56 -5.63 12.33 -31.36
N VAL A 57 -5.00 12.58 -30.21
CA VAL A 57 -5.40 13.68 -29.30
C VAL A 57 -4.35 14.80 -29.26
N ALA A 58 -3.10 14.49 -29.63
CA ALA A 58 -1.99 15.43 -29.67
C ALA A 58 -2.22 16.61 -30.64
N HIS A 59 -3.04 16.42 -31.68
CA HIS A 59 -3.35 17.48 -32.64
C HIS A 59 -4.27 18.58 -32.09
N SER A 60 -4.89 18.37 -30.91
CA SER A 60 -5.78 19.34 -30.28
C SER A 60 -5.45 19.48 -28.79
N ALA A 61 -5.08 20.69 -28.37
CA ALA A 61 -4.74 20.98 -26.98
C ALA A 61 -5.92 20.70 -26.02
N SER A 62 -7.17 20.87 -26.46
CA SER A 62 -8.34 20.56 -25.63
C SER A 62 -8.57 19.06 -25.50
N ALA A 63 -8.43 18.29 -26.60
CA ALA A 63 -8.56 16.83 -26.59
C ALA A 63 -7.45 16.17 -25.75
N SER A 64 -6.22 16.67 -25.87
CA SER A 64 -5.07 16.26 -25.06
C SER A 64 -5.35 16.43 -23.56
N ARG A 65 -5.87 17.58 -23.11
CA ARG A 65 -6.17 17.83 -21.70
C ARG A 65 -7.29 16.93 -21.17
N GLN A 66 -8.34 16.70 -21.96
CA GLN A 66 -9.42 15.80 -21.57
C GLN A 66 -8.90 14.37 -21.41
N TRP A 67 -8.13 13.89 -22.39
CA TRP A 67 -7.56 12.54 -22.34
C TRP A 67 -6.59 12.36 -21.17
N VAL A 68 -5.68 13.32 -20.93
CA VAL A 68 -4.76 13.28 -19.77
C VAL A 68 -5.54 13.30 -18.44
N SER A 69 -6.64 14.05 -18.37
CA SER A 69 -7.47 14.09 -17.14
C SER A 69 -8.15 12.76 -16.87
N GLU A 70 -8.69 12.12 -17.91
CA GLU A 70 -9.32 10.79 -17.81
C GLU A 70 -8.29 9.73 -17.40
N GLU A 71 -7.13 9.72 -18.05
CA GLU A 71 -6.07 8.75 -17.79
C GLU A 71 -5.50 8.88 -16.36
N LEU A 72 -5.31 10.11 -15.88
CA LEU A 72 -4.91 10.36 -14.49
C LEU A 72 -6.02 9.99 -13.51
N THR A 73 -7.29 10.15 -13.88
CA THR A 73 -8.42 9.72 -13.03
C THR A 73 -8.43 8.20 -12.88
N GLN A 74 -8.30 7.47 -13.99
CA GLN A 74 -8.21 6.00 -13.97
C GLN A 74 -6.99 5.50 -13.17
N ALA A 75 -5.84 6.14 -13.34
CA ALA A 75 -4.65 5.81 -12.54
C ALA A 75 -4.86 6.09 -11.04
N ALA A 76 -5.53 7.19 -10.68
CA ALA A 76 -5.84 7.53 -9.30
C ALA A 76 -6.84 6.53 -8.67
N GLU A 77 -7.80 6.03 -9.44
CA GLU A 77 -8.73 4.99 -8.99
C GLU A 77 -8.01 3.69 -8.62
N LEU A 78 -7.00 3.28 -9.40
CA LEU A 78 -6.17 2.11 -9.07
C LEU A 78 -5.40 2.29 -7.76
N VAL A 79 -4.87 3.49 -7.51
CA VAL A 79 -4.23 3.84 -6.23
C VAL A 79 -5.25 3.83 -5.09
N ALA A 80 -6.44 4.37 -5.32
CA ALA A 80 -7.51 4.40 -4.33
C ALA A 80 -7.96 2.98 -3.95
N GLU A 81 -8.13 2.09 -4.91
CA GLU A 81 -8.52 0.70 -4.65
C GLU A 81 -7.47 -0.05 -3.84
N ARG A 82 -6.19 0.16 -4.17
CA ARG A 82 -5.06 -0.35 -3.38
C ARG A 82 -5.09 0.17 -1.94
N SER A 83 -5.35 1.46 -1.75
CA SER A 83 -5.43 2.08 -0.42
C SER A 83 -6.63 1.60 0.40
N ARG A 84 -7.78 1.28 -0.22
CA ARG A 84 -8.94 0.69 0.47
C ARG A 84 -8.63 -0.72 0.96
N ALA A 85 -8.00 -1.55 0.12
CA ALA A 85 -7.56 -2.89 0.51
C ALA A 85 -6.58 -2.84 1.70
N GLU A 86 -5.64 -1.89 1.69
CA GLU A 86 -4.68 -1.68 2.77
C GLU A 86 -5.30 -1.03 4.03
N GLY A 87 -6.29 -0.16 3.85
CA GLY A 87 -6.97 0.57 4.92
C GLY A 87 -7.81 -0.32 5.84
N THR A 88 -8.49 -1.33 5.30
CA THR A 88 -9.26 -2.31 6.11
C THR A 88 -8.35 -3.13 7.03
N ALA A 89 -7.19 -3.56 6.52
CA ALA A 89 -6.20 -4.31 7.28
C ALA A 89 -5.50 -3.47 8.37
N TRP A 90 -5.37 -2.16 8.14
CA TRP A 90 -4.88 -1.21 9.14
C TRP A 90 -5.94 -0.92 10.21
N LEU A 91 -7.20 -0.69 9.82
CA LEU A 91 -8.30 -0.43 10.76
C LEU A 91 -8.54 -1.60 11.72
N ALA A 92 -8.58 -2.83 11.20
CA ALA A 92 -8.79 -4.03 12.02
C ALA A 92 -7.71 -4.19 13.11
N ARG A 93 -6.46 -3.91 12.76
CA ARG A 93 -5.33 -3.97 13.70
C ARG A 93 -5.29 -2.79 14.66
N LEU A 94 -5.67 -1.60 14.22
CA LEU A 94 -5.82 -0.46 15.12
C LEU A 94 -6.89 -0.74 16.17
N TRP A 95 -8.01 -1.33 15.76
CA TRP A 95 -9.10 -1.72 16.66
C TRP A 95 -8.65 -2.71 17.73
N GLN A 96 -7.84 -3.71 17.36
CA GLN A 96 -7.23 -4.64 18.31
C GLN A 96 -6.32 -3.91 19.31
N ARG A 97 -5.46 -3.01 18.84
CA ARG A 97 -4.57 -2.24 19.72
C ARG A 97 -5.36 -1.36 20.69
N THR A 98 -6.39 -0.66 20.21
CA THR A 98 -7.25 0.15 21.06
C THR A 98 -7.98 -0.69 22.10
N ALA A 99 -8.50 -1.86 21.71
CA ALA A 99 -9.15 -2.78 22.64
C ALA A 99 -8.17 -3.27 23.72
N VAL A 100 -6.95 -3.66 23.34
CA VAL A 100 -5.90 -4.07 24.28
C VAL A 100 -5.53 -2.93 25.23
N THR A 101 -5.35 -1.72 24.73
CA THR A 101 -5.00 -0.57 25.59
C THR A 101 -6.11 -0.20 26.57
N VAL A 102 -7.38 -0.28 26.13
CA VAL A 102 -8.53 -0.03 27.02
C VAL A 102 -8.58 -1.09 28.11
N TRP A 103 -8.45 -2.37 27.75
CA TRP A 103 -8.43 -3.47 28.73
C TRP A 103 -7.25 -3.36 29.68
N ALA A 104 -6.06 -3.00 29.20
CA ALA A 104 -4.90 -2.76 30.05
C ALA A 104 -5.16 -1.60 31.04
N GLY A 105 -5.82 -0.53 30.60
CA GLY A 105 -6.25 0.56 31.47
C GLY A 105 -7.26 0.12 32.52
N VAL A 106 -8.27 -0.67 32.14
CA VAL A 106 -9.25 -1.25 33.07
C VAL A 106 -8.57 -2.15 34.11
N VAL A 107 -7.67 -3.04 33.68
CA VAL A 107 -6.91 -3.90 34.59
C VAL A 107 -6.03 -3.07 35.53
N ALA A 108 -5.34 -2.05 35.02
CA ALA A 108 -4.55 -1.16 35.86
C ALA A 108 -5.41 -0.44 36.91
N LEU A 109 -6.59 0.04 36.54
CA LEU A 109 -7.57 0.64 37.46
C LEU A 109 -8.09 -0.35 38.51
N LEU A 110 -8.21 -1.64 38.18
CA LEU A 110 -8.61 -2.67 39.14
C LEU A 110 -7.48 -3.06 40.12
N LEU A 111 -6.22 -2.79 39.74
CA LEU A 111 -5.04 -3.12 40.54
C LEU A 111 -4.57 -1.98 41.45
N VAL A 112 -5.15 -0.78 41.32
CA VAL A 112 -4.86 0.42 42.13
C VAL A 112 -6.02 0.70 43.06
#